data_AF-A0A521YU42-F1
#
_entry.id   AF-A0A521YU42-F1
#
_cell.length_a   1.000
_cell.length_b   1.000
_cell.length_c   1.000
_cell.angle_alpha   90.00
_cell.angle_beta   90.00
_cell.angle_gamma   90.00
#
_symmetry.space_group_name_H-M   'P 1'
#
loop_
_entity.id
_entity.type
_entity.pdbx_description
1 polymer ?
#
loop_
_entity_poly.entity_id
_entity_poly.type
_entity_poly.pdbx_seq_one_letter_code
_entity_poly.pdbx_strand_id
1 'polypeptide(L)'
;MTISRPFAPIWRVSRRVFQSISALSPGLLAACFVGSVLAQSGGPASGMDKGGASGAAAASQATSAAEAAHPESAVSAPPVRKWVSPFPRVIGKLEAKDIGLVINDDDPYSVQVGAYYAKARHIPAGQILRVNLPLKAELSPAEFAKFSRQVDAFYGNRVQGLALAWKLPYAVACNSISGALALGYDGKLCSEACQKPGHKSKSSVYFGSVSVKPFKDHHMRLSMMLAAKDVEGAKALIDRGVRSDGTLGLKGAPPVDVHFVTTSDQVRSVRQWLYPPAGPQPKVGI
;
A
#
# COMPACT_ATOMS: atom_id res chain seq x y z
N MET A 1 -27.32 -10.96 -7.05
CA MET A 1 -27.11 -12.42 -7.15
C MET A 1 -25.92 -12.79 -6.30
N THR A 2 -26.19 -13.48 -5.19
CA THR A 2 -25.26 -13.87 -4.15
C THR A 2 -24.61 -15.20 -4.51
N ILE A 3 -23.27 -15.29 -4.57
CA ILE A 3 -22.55 -16.55 -4.40
C ILE A 3 -21.37 -16.29 -3.47
N SER A 4 -21.61 -16.59 -2.20
CA SER A 4 -20.61 -16.81 -1.17
C SER A 4 -20.16 -18.26 -1.23
N ARG A 5 -18.85 -18.54 -1.34
CA ARG A 5 -18.22 -19.71 -0.73
C ARG A 5 -16.75 -19.42 -0.35
N PRO A 6 -16.35 -19.62 0.92
CA PRO A 6 -14.97 -19.50 1.36
C PRO A 6 -14.21 -20.83 1.21
N PHE A 7 -12.93 -20.74 0.82
CA PHE A 7 -11.98 -21.85 0.89
C PHE A 7 -11.46 -22.00 2.33
N ALA A 8 -11.65 -23.18 2.92
CA ALA A 8 -11.09 -23.56 4.21
C ALA A 8 -9.82 -24.41 4.00
N PRO A 9 -8.73 -24.21 4.78
CA PRO A 9 -7.59 -25.12 4.79
C PRO A 9 -7.82 -26.30 5.75
N ILE A 10 -7.57 -27.50 5.25
CA ILE A 10 -7.63 -28.77 5.97
C ILE A 10 -6.39 -28.87 6.88
N TRP A 11 -6.58 -28.74 8.20
CA TRP A 11 -5.57 -29.11 9.19
C TRP A 11 -5.83 -30.52 9.70
N ARG A 12 -4.92 -31.45 9.37
CA ARG A 12 -4.91 -32.81 9.90
C ARG A 12 -4.21 -32.78 11.28
N VAL A 13 -4.99 -32.75 12.35
CA VAL A 13 -4.47 -32.82 13.74
C VAL A 13 -4.29 -34.28 14.15
N SER A 14 -3.06 -34.66 14.45
CA SER A 14 -2.72 -35.94 15.08
C SER A 14 -2.99 -35.85 16.59
N ARG A 15 -3.91 -36.66 17.09
CA ARG A 15 -4.17 -36.83 18.54
C ARG A 15 -3.24 -37.91 19.10
N ARG A 16 -2.42 -37.55 20.09
CA ARG A 16 -2.09 -38.44 21.22
C ARG A 16 -2.01 -37.60 22.52
N VAL A 17 -3.02 -37.77 23.37
CA VAL A 17 -2.96 -38.41 24.70
C VAL A 17 -2.25 -37.54 25.75
N PHE A 18 -3.04 -36.87 26.58
CA PHE A 18 -2.73 -36.67 28.00
C PHE A 18 -4.03 -36.64 28.82
N GLN A 19 -4.19 -37.65 29.68
CA GLN A 19 -5.21 -37.77 30.73
C GLN A 19 -4.94 -36.72 31.82
N SER A 20 -5.93 -35.90 32.17
CA SER A 20 -6.78 -36.00 33.37
C SER A 20 -6.05 -35.94 34.71
N ILE A 21 -6.13 -34.78 35.38
CA ILE A 21 -6.27 -34.69 36.84
C ILE A 21 -7.34 -33.64 37.16
N SER A 22 -8.32 -34.09 37.94
CA SER A 22 -9.48 -33.39 38.49
C SER A 22 -9.12 -32.33 39.53
N ALA A 23 -9.97 -31.30 39.70
CA ALA A 23 -10.83 -31.13 40.89
C ALA A 23 -11.18 -29.66 41.25
N LEU A 24 -12.47 -29.49 41.56
CA LEU A 24 -13.10 -28.62 42.56
C LEU A 24 -13.48 -27.14 42.26
N SER A 25 -14.76 -26.90 42.55
CA SER A 25 -15.67 -25.74 42.39
C SER A 25 -15.49 -24.62 43.44
N PRO A 26 -16.49 -23.73 43.71
CA PRO A 26 -17.04 -22.62 42.92
C PRO A 26 -16.99 -21.27 43.70
N GLY A 27 -17.30 -20.14 43.05
CA GLY A 27 -17.42 -18.84 43.72
C GLY A 27 -18.23 -17.80 42.94
N LEU A 28 -19.42 -17.51 43.45
CA LEU A 28 -20.39 -16.46 43.10
C LEU A 28 -19.78 -15.05 42.93
N LEU A 29 -20.29 -14.25 41.98
CA LEU A 29 -20.77 -12.88 42.25
C LEU A 29 -21.59 -12.32 41.08
N ALA A 30 -22.62 -11.57 41.46
CA ALA A 30 -23.78 -11.20 40.68
C ALA A 30 -23.70 -9.78 40.09
N ALA A 31 -24.40 -9.61 38.96
CA ALA A 31 -25.24 -8.48 38.53
C ALA A 31 -24.59 -7.06 38.33
N CYS A 32 -25.09 -6.09 37.56
CA CYS A 32 -26.41 -5.75 36.99
C CYS A 32 -26.24 -4.84 35.72
N PHE A 33 -27.37 -4.56 35.05
CA PHE A 33 -27.69 -3.46 34.10
C PHE A 33 -27.17 -3.62 32.65
N VAL A 34 -27.94 -3.35 31.59
CA VAL A 34 -28.79 -2.16 31.31
C VAL A 34 -29.99 -2.55 30.42
N GLY A 35 -31.13 -1.90 30.66
CA GLY A 35 -32.41 -2.11 29.97
C GLY A 35 -32.51 -1.55 28.55
N SER A 36 -33.54 -2.02 27.86
CA SER A 36 -34.05 -1.51 26.58
C SER A 36 -35.27 -0.63 26.83
N VAL A 37 -35.40 0.49 26.11
CA VAL A 37 -36.68 1.18 25.89
C VAL A 37 -36.72 1.70 24.44
N LEU A 38 -37.78 1.29 23.73
CA LEU A 38 -38.28 1.83 22.47
C LEU A 38 -38.87 3.24 22.68
N ALA A 39 -38.85 4.09 21.64
CA ALA A 39 -40.07 4.75 21.14
C ALA A 39 -39.80 5.61 19.87
N GLN A 40 -40.66 5.40 18.86
CA GLN A 40 -41.01 6.32 17.76
C GLN A 40 -41.76 7.54 18.35
N SER A 41 -42.15 8.65 17.72
CA SER A 41 -42.61 9.00 16.37
C SER A 41 -42.95 10.50 16.39
N GLY A 42 -42.96 11.20 15.24
CA GLY A 42 -43.75 12.44 15.09
C GLY A 42 -43.24 13.42 14.01
N GLY A 43 -43.95 13.53 12.89
CA GLY A 43 -43.95 14.73 12.01
C GLY A 43 -45.18 15.60 12.29
N PRO A 44 -45.74 16.35 11.32
CA PRO A 44 -45.16 17.30 10.35
C PRO A 44 -45.96 18.64 10.27
N ALA A 45 -45.52 19.63 9.47
CA ALA A 45 -46.32 20.73 8.85
C ALA A 45 -45.36 21.72 8.12
N SER A 46 -45.33 21.84 6.79
CA SER A 46 -46.20 22.63 5.86
C SER A 46 -46.05 24.16 5.91
N GLY A 47 -45.72 24.78 4.77
CA GLY A 47 -45.81 26.22 4.53
C GLY A 47 -45.27 26.63 3.16
N MET A 48 -46.14 27.19 2.32
CA MET A 48 -46.02 27.43 0.87
C MET A 48 -45.95 28.96 0.57
N ASP A 49 -45.80 29.28 -0.74
CA ASP A 49 -46.04 30.55 -1.45
C ASP A 49 -44.84 31.50 -1.66
N LYS A 50 -44.67 32.23 -2.78
CA LYS A 50 -45.12 32.20 -4.21
C LYS A 50 -44.53 33.45 -4.90
N GLY A 51 -44.43 33.42 -6.23
CA GLY A 51 -44.36 34.61 -7.13
C GLY A 51 -43.13 34.59 -8.04
N GLY A 52 -43.18 34.86 -9.36
CA GLY A 52 -44.24 35.26 -10.28
C GLY A 52 -43.65 35.36 -11.71
N ALA A 53 -44.53 35.39 -12.71
CA ALA A 53 -44.35 35.34 -14.19
C ALA A 53 -43.35 36.36 -14.78
N SER A 54 -42.86 36.31 -16.03
CA SER A 54 -43.35 35.94 -17.38
C SER A 54 -42.11 35.86 -18.30
N GLY A 55 -42.02 35.26 -19.49
CA GLY A 55 -42.93 34.82 -20.53
C GLY A 55 -42.11 34.74 -21.83
N ALA A 56 -42.39 33.77 -22.70
CA ALA A 56 -42.17 33.76 -24.16
C ALA A 56 -42.09 32.30 -24.65
N ALA A 57 -43.14 31.88 -25.36
CA ALA A 57 -43.17 30.65 -26.12
C ALA A 57 -42.36 30.83 -27.41
N ALA A 58 -41.46 29.89 -27.69
CA ALA A 58 -40.89 29.66 -29.02
C ALA A 58 -40.75 28.15 -29.24
N ALA A 59 -41.10 27.74 -30.45
CA ALA A 59 -41.46 26.40 -30.85
C ALA A 59 -40.36 25.33 -30.68
N SER A 60 -40.80 24.13 -30.29
CA SER A 60 -40.02 22.89 -30.36
C SER A 60 -39.61 22.60 -31.81
N GLN A 61 -38.32 22.74 -32.10
CA GLN A 61 -37.65 21.95 -33.12
C GLN A 61 -36.81 20.90 -32.39
N ALA A 62 -37.28 19.65 -32.45
CA ALA A 62 -36.49 18.50 -32.06
C ALA A 62 -35.40 18.30 -33.12
N THR A 63 -34.23 18.90 -32.90
CA THR A 63 -33.00 18.45 -33.54
C THR A 63 -32.62 17.13 -32.87
N SER A 64 -32.76 16.02 -33.58
CA SER A 64 -32.07 14.79 -33.19
C SER A 64 -30.58 15.07 -33.28
N ALA A 65 -29.96 15.39 -32.15
CA ALA A 65 -28.52 15.29 -32.02
C ALA A 65 -28.21 13.80 -32.21
N ALA A 66 -27.74 13.45 -33.40
CA ALA A 66 -27.09 12.18 -33.62
C ALA A 66 -25.98 12.08 -32.57
N GLU A 67 -26.17 11.18 -31.61
CA GLU A 67 -25.16 10.74 -30.69
C GLU A 67 -23.96 10.32 -31.55
N ALA A 68 -22.95 11.18 -31.64
CA ALA A 68 -21.74 10.85 -32.34
C ALA A 68 -21.12 9.71 -31.55
N ALA A 69 -21.33 8.49 -32.04
CA ALA A 69 -20.66 7.30 -31.56
C ALA A 69 -19.17 7.64 -31.50
N HIS A 70 -18.64 7.71 -30.27
CA HIS A 70 -17.20 7.63 -30.09
C HIS A 70 -16.75 6.41 -30.87
N PRO A 71 -15.76 6.53 -31.78
CA PRO A 71 -15.25 5.35 -32.45
C PRO A 71 -14.80 4.41 -31.34
N GLU A 72 -15.52 3.30 -31.22
CA GLU A 72 -15.14 2.17 -30.42
C GLU A 72 -13.73 1.85 -30.90
N SER A 73 -12.75 2.28 -30.09
CA SER A 73 -11.35 2.16 -30.44
C SER A 73 -11.15 0.69 -30.71
N ALA A 74 -10.94 0.35 -31.98
CA ALA A 74 -10.80 -1.02 -32.44
C ALA A 74 -9.93 -1.73 -31.42
N VAL A 75 -10.48 -2.79 -30.80
CA VAL A 75 -9.78 -3.57 -29.78
C VAL A 75 -8.52 -4.10 -30.44
N SER A 76 -7.44 -3.35 -30.32
CA SER A 76 -6.13 -3.75 -30.79
C SER A 76 -5.85 -5.06 -30.08
N ALA A 77 -5.55 -6.11 -30.85
CA ALA A 77 -5.19 -7.41 -30.30
C ALA A 77 -4.22 -7.19 -29.11
N PRO A 78 -4.46 -7.84 -27.96
CA PRO A 78 -3.66 -7.59 -26.78
C PRO A 78 -2.18 -7.76 -27.15
N PRO A 79 -1.32 -6.80 -26.78
CA PRO A 79 0.06 -6.81 -27.22
C PRO A 79 0.71 -8.14 -26.83
N VAL A 80 1.31 -8.80 -27.82
CA VAL A 80 1.98 -10.09 -27.61
C VAL A 80 3.09 -9.88 -26.58
N ARG A 81 2.94 -10.50 -25.40
CA ARG A 81 3.95 -10.47 -24.34
C ARG A 81 5.22 -11.12 -24.86
N LYS A 82 6.32 -10.39 -24.83
CA LYS A 82 7.64 -10.89 -25.23
C LYS A 82 8.61 -10.66 -24.08
N TRP A 83 9.42 -11.67 -23.81
CA TRP A 83 10.49 -11.51 -22.85
C TRP A 83 11.48 -10.48 -23.38
N VAL A 84 11.71 -9.38 -22.65
CA VAL A 84 12.76 -8.42 -23.01
C VAL A 84 14.11 -9.02 -22.57
N SER A 85 14.64 -9.91 -23.40
CA SER A 85 15.92 -10.59 -23.17
C SER A 85 17.09 -9.80 -23.77
N PRO A 86 18.27 -9.79 -23.13
CA PRO A 86 18.56 -10.27 -21.78
C PRO A 86 18.21 -9.23 -20.72
N PHE A 87 17.49 -9.62 -19.66
CA PHE A 87 17.42 -8.80 -18.45
C PHE A 87 18.73 -8.92 -17.68
N PRO A 88 19.38 -7.81 -17.32
CA PRO A 88 20.61 -7.88 -16.57
C PRO A 88 20.32 -8.42 -15.16
N ARG A 89 21.16 -9.37 -14.71
CA ARG A 89 21.03 -9.95 -13.38
C ARG A 89 21.48 -8.93 -12.33
N VAL A 90 20.62 -8.67 -11.35
CA VAL A 90 20.97 -7.91 -10.15
C VAL A 90 21.76 -8.83 -9.22
N ILE A 91 23.01 -8.46 -8.91
CA ILE A 91 23.89 -9.24 -8.03
C ILE A 91 24.00 -8.52 -6.69
N GLY A 92 23.61 -9.19 -5.61
CA GLY A 92 23.56 -8.64 -4.26
C GLY A 92 22.16 -8.24 -3.83
N LYS A 93 22.06 -7.74 -2.60
CA LYS A 93 20.81 -7.28 -1.99
C LYS A 93 21.12 -6.25 -0.91
N LEU A 94 20.10 -5.49 -0.52
CA LEU A 94 20.19 -4.67 0.70
C LEU A 94 20.20 -5.59 1.91
N GLU A 95 21.08 -5.28 2.86
CA GLU A 95 21.18 -5.98 4.14
C GLU A 95 20.68 -5.08 5.29
N ALA A 96 20.60 -5.63 6.50
CA ALA A 96 20.17 -4.88 7.68
C ALA A 96 21.00 -3.60 7.90
N LYS A 97 22.29 -3.60 7.52
CA LYS A 97 23.21 -2.45 7.58
C LYS A 97 22.96 -1.34 6.54
N ASP A 98 22.10 -1.61 5.55
CA ASP A 98 21.77 -0.69 4.47
C ASP A 98 20.34 -0.10 4.64
N ILE A 99 19.60 -0.52 5.68
CA ILE A 99 18.22 -0.13 5.95
C ILE A 99 18.13 0.76 7.18
N GLY A 100 17.58 1.95 6.99
CA GLY A 100 17.24 2.88 8.06
C GLY A 100 15.82 2.62 8.55
N LEU A 101 15.66 2.52 9.87
CA LEU A 101 14.36 2.41 10.52
C LEU A 101 13.98 3.77 11.12
N VAL A 102 12.82 4.30 10.73
CA VAL A 102 12.30 5.54 11.33
C VAL A 102 11.15 5.20 12.27
N ILE A 103 11.24 5.68 13.50
CA ILE A 103 10.23 5.52 14.57
C ILE A 103 9.68 6.90 14.93
N ASN A 104 8.35 7.03 14.93
CA ASN A 104 7.69 8.24 15.44
C ASN A 104 7.41 8.05 16.93
N ASP A 105 8.09 8.80 17.79
CA ASP A 105 7.93 8.68 19.25
C ASP A 105 6.57 9.21 19.74
N ASP A 106 5.89 10.04 18.94
CA ASP A 106 4.54 10.52 19.24
C ASP A 106 3.46 9.47 18.93
N ASP A 107 3.80 8.36 18.25
CA ASP A 107 2.88 7.26 17.92
C ASP A 107 3.22 5.99 18.73
N PRO A 108 2.40 5.60 19.73
CA PRO A 108 2.59 4.36 20.48
C PRO A 108 2.57 3.10 19.62
N TYR A 109 1.85 3.10 18.49
CA TYR A 109 1.94 2.01 17.51
C TYR A 109 3.34 1.98 16.90
N SER A 110 3.89 3.14 16.55
CA SER A 110 5.19 3.22 15.89
C SER A 110 6.33 2.77 16.78
N VAL A 111 6.32 3.17 18.05
CA VAL A 111 7.33 2.73 19.02
C VAL A 111 7.34 1.21 19.15
N GLN A 112 6.17 0.58 19.28
CA GLN A 112 6.06 -0.87 19.43
C GLN A 112 6.45 -1.64 18.17
N VAL A 113 5.94 -1.22 17.01
CA VAL A 113 6.21 -1.87 15.72
C VAL A 113 7.65 -1.65 15.31
N GLY A 114 8.20 -0.45 15.50
CA GLY A 114 9.59 -0.13 15.23
C GLY A 114 10.55 -0.96 16.08
N ALA A 115 10.33 -1.04 17.39
CA ALA A 115 11.14 -1.89 18.27
C ALA A 115 11.10 -3.37 17.84
N TYR A 116 9.91 -3.87 17.48
CA TYR A 116 9.76 -5.23 16.99
C TYR A 116 10.49 -5.46 15.66
N TYR A 117 10.33 -4.55 14.69
CA TYR A 117 10.99 -4.61 13.40
C TYR A 117 12.51 -4.60 13.54
N ALA A 118 13.05 -3.70 14.38
CA ALA A 118 14.48 -3.61 14.64
C ALA A 118 15.04 -4.94 15.14
N LYS A 119 14.35 -5.57 16.11
CA LYS A 119 14.74 -6.88 16.64
C LYS A 119 14.64 -7.97 15.57
N ALA A 120 13.49 -8.08 14.90
CA ALA A 120 13.22 -9.16 13.95
C ALA A 120 14.14 -9.12 12.71
N ARG A 121 14.55 -7.92 12.28
CA ARG A 121 15.41 -7.71 11.10
C ARG A 121 16.86 -7.39 11.47
N HIS A 122 17.22 -7.47 12.75
CA HIS A 122 18.56 -7.16 13.26
C HIS A 122 19.07 -5.77 12.83
N ILE A 123 18.20 -4.75 12.87
CA ILE A 123 18.58 -3.38 12.50
C ILE A 123 19.50 -2.81 13.60
N PRO A 124 20.75 -2.43 13.26
CA PRO A 124 21.67 -1.77 14.18
C PRO A 124 21.09 -0.48 14.77
N ALA A 125 21.37 -0.22 16.05
CA ALA A 125 20.90 1.00 16.74
C ALA A 125 21.29 2.30 16.01
N GLY A 126 22.48 2.36 15.40
CA GLY A 126 22.96 3.50 14.61
C GLY A 126 22.23 3.72 13.27
N GLN A 127 21.21 2.92 12.96
CA GLN A 127 20.30 3.08 11.84
C GLN A 127 18.85 3.27 12.27
N ILE A 128 18.60 3.54 13.55
CA ILE A 128 17.26 3.82 14.06
C ILE A 128 17.17 5.33 14.30
N LEU A 129 16.44 6.02 13.43
CA LEU A 129 16.12 7.43 13.60
C LEU A 129 14.79 7.55 14.35
N ARG A 130 14.81 8.23 15.50
CA ARG A 130 13.60 8.64 16.21
C ARG A 130 13.21 10.07 15.83
N VAL A 131 11.93 10.29 15.57
CA VAL A 131 11.35 11.58 15.20
C VAL A 131 10.07 11.84 15.99
N ASN A 132 9.64 13.10 16.03
CA ASN A 132 8.34 13.52 16.55
C ASN A 132 7.55 14.12 15.38
N LEU A 133 6.56 13.38 14.88
CA LEU A 133 5.71 13.78 13.77
C LEU A 133 4.24 13.81 14.22
N PRO A 134 3.46 14.79 13.75
CA PRO A 134 2.05 14.89 14.09
C PRO A 134 1.26 13.68 13.58
N LEU A 135 0.32 13.19 14.39
CA LEU A 135 -0.57 12.07 14.05
C LEU A 135 -1.76 12.53 13.20
N LYS A 136 -1.46 12.96 11.98
CA LYS A 136 -2.44 13.35 10.95
C LYS A 136 -2.15 12.64 9.64
N ALA A 137 -3.14 12.57 8.75
CA ALA A 137 -2.98 11.94 7.43
C ALA A 137 -1.83 12.52 6.62
N GLU A 138 -1.74 13.86 6.61
CA GLU A 138 -0.90 14.61 5.69
C GLU A 138 0.01 15.59 6.43
N LEU A 139 1.29 15.56 6.10
CA LEU A 139 2.21 16.64 6.42
C LEU A 139 2.07 17.78 5.41
N SER A 140 2.22 19.01 5.89
CA SER A 140 2.48 20.15 5.01
C SER A 140 3.87 20.02 4.37
N PRO A 141 4.11 20.70 3.23
CA PRO A 141 5.44 20.72 2.60
C PRO A 141 6.55 21.21 3.55
N ALA A 142 6.25 22.14 4.46
CA ALA A 142 7.20 22.66 5.42
C ALA A 142 7.56 21.64 6.52
N GLU A 143 6.55 20.95 7.07
CA GLU A 143 6.76 19.86 8.04
C GLU A 143 7.57 18.72 7.40
N PHE A 144 7.22 18.34 6.17
CA PHE A 144 7.96 17.33 5.42
C PHE A 144 9.40 17.76 5.14
N ALA A 145 9.64 19.02 4.73
CA ALA A 145 11.00 19.49 4.47
C ALA A 145 11.88 19.41 5.72
N LYS A 146 11.33 19.70 6.92
CA LYS A 146 12.04 19.52 8.19
C LYS A 146 12.36 18.03 8.43
N PHE A 147 11.37 17.17 8.28
CA PHE A 147 11.54 15.71 8.44
C PHE A 147 12.57 15.13 7.45
N SER A 148 12.49 15.47 6.17
CA SER A 148 13.44 15.00 5.14
C SER A 148 14.88 15.40 5.48
N ARG A 149 15.10 16.64 5.94
CA ARG A 149 16.44 17.07 6.38
C ARG A 149 16.98 16.26 7.56
N GLN A 150 16.12 15.88 8.51
CA GLN A 150 16.54 15.02 9.62
C GLN A 150 16.94 13.63 9.12
N VAL A 151 16.17 13.05 8.19
CA VAL A 151 16.49 11.78 7.53
C VAL A 151 17.84 11.88 6.82
N ASP A 152 18.04 12.91 6.00
CA ASP A 152 19.28 13.10 5.24
C ASP A 152 20.50 13.28 6.15
N ALA A 153 20.37 14.12 7.18
CA ALA A 153 21.46 14.39 8.13
C ALA A 153 21.83 13.15 8.95
N PHE A 154 20.85 12.38 9.41
CA PHE A 154 21.10 11.20 10.24
C PHE A 154 21.72 10.06 9.44
N TYR A 155 21.17 9.76 8.27
CA TYR A 155 21.56 8.58 7.51
C TYR A 155 22.73 8.81 6.56
N GLY A 156 22.85 10.02 6.00
CA GLY A 156 23.82 10.33 4.96
C GLY A 156 23.78 9.29 3.84
N ASN A 157 24.97 8.83 3.44
CA ASN A 157 25.14 7.80 2.40
C ASN A 157 25.14 6.36 2.93
N ARG A 158 25.02 6.13 4.25
CA ARG A 158 25.13 4.79 4.85
C ARG A 158 23.92 3.93 4.53
N VAL A 159 22.74 4.53 4.62
CA VAL A 159 21.45 3.87 4.37
C VAL A 159 21.00 4.06 2.94
N GLN A 160 20.58 2.97 2.31
CA GLN A 160 20.08 2.93 0.94
C GLN A 160 18.55 2.95 0.85
N GLY A 161 17.86 2.47 1.88
CA GLY A 161 16.39 2.44 1.93
C GLY A 161 15.82 2.59 3.34
N LEU A 162 14.56 2.97 3.44
CA LEU A 162 13.88 3.27 4.70
C LEU A 162 12.70 2.34 4.97
N ALA A 163 12.56 1.95 6.23
CA ALA A 163 11.34 1.42 6.80
C ALA A 163 10.72 2.46 7.75
N LEU A 164 9.56 2.99 7.39
CA LEU A 164 8.78 3.91 8.21
C LEU A 164 7.82 3.10 9.08
N ALA A 165 8.05 3.07 10.39
CA ALA A 165 7.36 2.14 11.28
C ALA A 165 6.05 2.71 11.84
N TRP A 166 5.22 3.40 11.07
CA TRP A 166 3.97 4.01 11.56
C TRP A 166 2.82 3.86 10.56
N LYS A 167 1.62 4.27 10.98
CA LYS A 167 0.43 4.40 10.12
C LYS A 167 0.22 5.83 9.59
N LEU A 168 0.49 6.82 10.45
CA LEU A 168 0.34 8.24 10.16
C LEU A 168 1.63 8.97 10.55
N PRO A 169 2.05 9.97 9.77
CA PRO A 169 1.47 10.43 8.50
C PRO A 169 1.82 9.52 7.31
N TYR A 170 0.90 9.38 6.34
CA TYR A 170 1.15 8.60 5.11
C TYR A 170 1.32 9.47 3.86
N ALA A 171 1.07 10.78 3.96
CA ALA A 171 1.11 11.70 2.83
C ALA A 171 1.77 13.04 3.17
N VAL A 172 2.15 13.75 2.11
CA VAL A 172 2.71 15.12 2.11
C VAL A 172 1.90 15.92 1.11
N ALA A 173 0.94 16.71 1.59
CA ALA A 173 -0.20 17.15 0.78
C ALA A 173 -0.76 15.95 -0.02
N CYS A 174 -0.84 16.04 -1.34
CA CYS A 174 -1.31 14.94 -2.20
C CYS A 174 -0.28 13.81 -2.45
N ASN A 175 1.00 14.01 -2.13
CA ASN A 175 2.04 13.03 -2.44
C ASN A 175 2.04 11.93 -1.37
N SER A 176 2.32 10.68 -1.73
CA SER A 176 2.66 9.68 -0.71
C SER A 176 3.97 10.05 0.01
N ILE A 177 4.06 9.83 1.32
CA ILE A 177 5.27 10.17 2.08
C ILE A 177 6.49 9.36 1.62
N SER A 178 6.29 8.09 1.26
CA SER A 178 7.34 7.23 0.71
C SER A 178 7.81 7.69 -0.66
N GLY A 179 6.89 8.12 -1.53
CA GLY A 179 7.20 8.71 -2.82
C GLY A 179 7.95 10.03 -2.67
N ALA A 180 7.52 10.91 -1.76
CA ALA A 180 8.16 12.19 -1.49
C ALA A 180 9.59 12.01 -0.95
N LEU A 181 9.85 11.00 -0.10
CA LEU A 181 11.21 10.67 0.37
C LEU A 181 12.10 10.12 -0.75
N ALA A 182 11.55 9.29 -1.65
CA ALA A 182 12.35 8.60 -2.67
C ALA A 182 12.59 9.43 -3.94
N LEU A 183 11.60 10.24 -4.36
CA LEU A 183 11.58 10.99 -5.62
C LEU A 183 11.61 12.52 -5.41
N GLY A 184 11.55 12.97 -4.15
CA GLY A 184 11.33 14.36 -3.79
C GLY A 184 9.84 14.74 -3.85
N TYR A 185 9.42 15.64 -2.96
CA TYR A 185 8.10 16.25 -3.03
C TYR A 185 7.93 17.03 -4.34
N ASP A 186 6.81 16.82 -5.03
CA ASP A 186 6.44 17.58 -6.22
C ASP A 186 4.99 18.06 -6.11
N GLY A 187 4.83 19.35 -5.77
CA GLY A 187 3.51 19.97 -5.65
C GLY A 187 2.76 20.06 -6.97
N LYS A 188 3.44 19.96 -8.13
CA LYS A 188 2.77 19.95 -9.44
C LYS A 188 1.89 18.71 -9.60
N LEU A 189 2.23 17.63 -8.89
CA LEU A 189 1.43 16.40 -8.83
C LEU A 189 0.11 16.56 -8.07
N CYS A 190 -0.08 17.67 -7.36
CA CYS A 190 -1.31 17.95 -6.62
C CYS A 190 -2.36 18.72 -7.44
N SER A 191 -2.03 19.09 -8.67
CA SER A 191 -2.97 19.78 -9.55
C SER A 191 -3.94 18.80 -10.20
N GLU A 192 -5.18 19.24 -10.47
CA GLU A 192 -6.15 18.51 -11.29
C GLU A 192 -5.59 18.15 -12.68
N ALA A 193 -4.56 18.89 -13.12
CA ALA A 193 -3.85 18.63 -14.35
C ALA A 193 -3.20 17.23 -14.38
N CYS A 194 -2.94 16.59 -13.24
CA CYS A 194 -2.47 15.19 -13.22
C CYS A 194 -3.44 14.18 -13.82
N GLN A 195 -4.72 14.56 -13.94
CA GLN A 195 -5.75 13.77 -14.62
C GLN A 195 -5.75 14.03 -16.13
N LYS A 196 -5.08 15.09 -16.60
CA LYS A 196 -5.00 15.43 -18.02
C LYS A 196 -4.00 14.54 -18.74
N PRO A 197 -4.31 14.07 -19.96
CA PRO A 197 -3.37 13.34 -20.80
C PRO A 197 -2.05 14.10 -20.94
N GLY A 198 -0.93 13.41 -20.72
CA GLY A 198 0.41 13.99 -20.86
C GLY A 198 1.03 14.53 -19.56
N HIS A 199 0.28 14.69 -18.47
CA HIS A 199 0.87 14.93 -17.16
C HIS A 199 1.52 13.66 -16.62
N LYS A 200 2.83 13.74 -16.34
CA LYS A 200 3.65 12.60 -15.96
C LYS A 200 4.42 12.91 -14.68
N SER A 201 4.49 11.91 -13.79
CA SER A 201 5.47 11.93 -12.71
C SER A 201 6.88 11.95 -13.28
N LYS A 202 7.84 12.46 -12.49
CA LYS A 202 9.26 12.34 -12.82
C LYS A 202 9.61 10.88 -13.10
N SER A 203 10.43 10.65 -14.12
CA SER A 203 10.96 9.31 -14.39
C SER A 203 11.85 8.86 -13.23
N SER A 204 11.79 7.58 -12.87
CA SER A 204 12.70 7.01 -11.87
C SER A 204 13.97 6.56 -12.58
N VAL A 205 15.10 7.15 -12.19
CA VAL A 205 16.44 6.71 -12.63
C VAL A 205 16.85 5.36 -12.06
N TYR A 206 16.15 4.87 -11.03
CA TYR A 206 16.37 3.57 -10.42
C TYR A 206 15.60 2.44 -11.13
N PHE A 207 14.43 2.75 -11.71
CA PHE A 207 13.59 1.74 -12.38
C PHE A 207 14.36 1.08 -13.53
N GLY A 208 14.46 -0.25 -13.49
CA GLY A 208 15.18 -1.04 -14.51
C GLY A 208 16.70 -0.99 -14.38
N SER A 209 17.25 -0.30 -13.37
CA SER A 209 18.69 -0.33 -13.08
C SER A 209 19.11 -1.66 -12.45
N VAL A 210 20.41 -1.99 -12.56
CA VAL A 210 21.03 -3.14 -11.89
C VAL A 210 21.58 -2.79 -10.50
N SER A 211 21.36 -1.55 -10.04
CA SER A 211 21.94 -1.05 -8.80
C SER A 211 21.32 -1.74 -7.58
N VAL A 212 22.20 -2.20 -6.69
CA VAL A 212 21.84 -2.65 -5.33
C VAL A 212 22.11 -1.57 -4.28
N LYS A 213 22.44 -0.35 -4.69
CA LYS A 213 22.69 0.81 -3.81
C LYS A 213 21.92 2.05 -4.29
N PRO A 214 20.58 2.03 -4.20
CA PRO A 214 19.72 3.10 -4.74
C PRO A 214 20.13 4.52 -4.36
N PHE A 215 20.53 4.75 -3.10
CA PHE A 215 20.87 6.09 -2.67
C PHE A 215 22.26 6.53 -3.13
N LYS A 216 23.26 5.64 -3.10
CA LYS A 216 24.62 5.98 -3.55
C LYS A 216 24.69 6.19 -5.06
N ASP A 217 23.99 5.36 -5.82
CA ASP A 217 24.12 5.33 -7.27
C ASP A 217 23.12 6.28 -7.96
N HIS A 218 21.96 6.52 -7.33
CA HIS A 218 20.85 7.27 -7.93
C HIS A 218 20.29 8.39 -7.05
N HIS A 219 20.85 8.62 -5.86
CA HIS A 219 20.33 9.57 -4.87
C HIS A 219 18.85 9.35 -4.53
N MET A 220 18.36 8.12 -4.68
CA MET A 220 16.98 7.73 -4.37
C MET A 220 16.96 6.88 -3.11
N ARG A 221 16.43 7.42 -2.00
CA ARG A 221 16.26 6.65 -0.77
C ARG A 221 14.88 5.98 -0.76
N LEU A 222 14.81 4.79 -1.34
CA LEU A 222 13.56 4.02 -1.45
C LEU A 222 12.95 3.81 -0.07
N SER A 223 11.65 4.00 0.06
CA SER A 223 10.99 3.99 1.35
C SER A 223 9.76 3.10 1.32
N MET A 224 9.55 2.34 2.39
CA MET A 224 8.34 1.55 2.63
C MET A 224 7.73 1.93 3.98
N MET A 225 6.42 1.72 4.13
CA MET A 225 5.68 2.02 5.36
C MET A 225 5.09 0.75 5.96
N LEU A 226 5.35 0.51 7.24
CA LEU A 226 4.86 -0.65 8.01
C LEU A 226 3.49 -0.31 8.62
N ALA A 227 2.50 -0.03 7.77
CA ALA A 227 1.17 0.43 8.16
C ALA A 227 0.14 -0.73 8.19
N ALA A 228 0.21 -1.60 9.18
CA ALA A 228 -0.85 -2.57 9.46
C ALA A 228 -1.97 -1.91 10.30
N LYS A 229 -3.13 -2.55 10.39
CA LYS A 229 -4.29 -2.04 11.16
C LYS A 229 -3.94 -1.80 12.64
N ASP A 230 -3.22 -2.74 13.24
CA ASP A 230 -2.81 -2.79 14.64
C ASP A 230 -1.43 -3.44 14.80
N VAL A 231 -0.90 -3.40 16.02
CA VAL A 231 0.44 -3.90 16.35
C VAL A 231 0.58 -5.40 16.09
N GLU A 232 -0.46 -6.18 16.35
CA GLU A 232 -0.45 -7.62 16.13
C GLU A 232 -0.36 -7.94 14.64
N GLY A 233 -1.18 -7.30 13.81
CA GLY A 233 -1.12 -7.40 12.36
C GLY A 233 0.23 -6.96 11.79
N ALA A 234 0.87 -5.94 12.38
CA ALA A 234 2.20 -5.52 11.99
C ALA A 234 3.25 -6.59 12.30
N LYS A 235 3.21 -7.19 13.50
CA LYS A 235 4.11 -8.29 13.87
C LYS A 235 3.93 -9.50 12.95
N ALA A 236 2.68 -9.90 12.69
CA ALA A 236 2.38 -10.99 11.78
C ALA A 236 2.88 -10.74 10.34
N LEU A 237 2.79 -9.50 9.85
CA LEU A 237 3.37 -9.08 8.57
C LEU A 237 4.90 -9.20 8.58
N ILE A 238 5.56 -8.72 9.64
CA ILE A 238 7.01 -8.76 9.79
C ILE A 238 7.50 -10.21 9.84
N ASP A 239 6.86 -11.05 10.65
CA ASP A 239 7.24 -12.46 10.82
C ASP A 239 7.06 -13.25 9.54
N ARG A 240 5.98 -12.99 8.79
CA ARG A 240 5.78 -13.59 7.47
C ARG A 240 6.92 -13.22 6.53
N GLY A 241 7.34 -11.95 6.56
CA GLY A 241 8.50 -11.50 5.79
C GLY A 241 9.78 -12.22 6.20
N VAL A 242 10.08 -12.31 7.50
CA VAL A 242 11.29 -13.01 7.99
C VAL A 242 11.28 -14.48 7.57
N ARG A 243 10.14 -15.17 7.69
CA ARG A 243 10.02 -16.58 7.26
C ARG A 243 10.19 -16.77 5.75
N SER A 244 9.92 -15.74 4.95
CA SER A 244 10.07 -15.82 3.49
C SER A 244 11.50 -15.60 3.02
N ASP A 245 12.37 -15.02 3.86
CA ASP A 245 13.74 -14.70 3.48
C ASP A 245 14.49 -15.97 3.02
N GLY A 246 15.10 -15.92 1.84
CA GLY A 246 15.92 -17.01 1.31
C GLY A 246 15.15 -18.27 0.88
N THR A 247 13.81 -18.24 0.84
CA THR A 247 13.00 -19.40 0.47
C THR A 247 12.83 -19.60 -1.04
N LEU A 248 13.06 -18.55 -1.85
CA LEU A 248 12.90 -18.60 -3.31
C LEU A 248 14.06 -19.35 -3.98
N GLY A 249 13.75 -20.21 -4.94
CA GLY A 249 14.74 -20.87 -5.81
C GLY A 249 15.57 -21.97 -5.14
N LEU A 250 15.20 -22.42 -3.93
CA LEU A 250 15.84 -23.55 -3.29
C LEU A 250 15.56 -24.85 -4.06
N LYS A 251 16.57 -25.72 -4.16
CA LYS A 251 16.40 -27.04 -4.79
C LYS A 251 15.34 -27.84 -4.01
N GLY A 252 14.28 -28.26 -4.70
CA GLY A 252 13.16 -29.00 -4.08
C GLY A 252 12.09 -28.11 -3.44
N ALA A 253 12.21 -26.78 -3.51
CA ALA A 253 11.10 -25.90 -3.17
C ALA A 253 9.96 -26.02 -4.21
N PRO A 254 8.70 -25.76 -3.82
CA PRO A 254 7.59 -25.68 -4.77
C PRO A 254 7.87 -24.66 -5.88
N PRO A 255 7.30 -24.86 -7.09
CA PRO A 255 7.31 -23.85 -8.14
C PRO A 255 6.80 -22.49 -7.64
N VAL A 256 7.39 -21.40 -8.12
CA VAL A 256 6.98 -20.05 -7.76
C VAL A 256 5.95 -19.56 -8.77
N ASP A 257 4.73 -19.29 -8.31
CA ASP A 257 3.70 -18.69 -9.16
C ASP A 257 3.86 -17.17 -9.22
N VAL A 258 3.86 -16.60 -10.43
CA VAL A 258 3.87 -15.16 -10.67
C VAL A 258 2.65 -14.75 -11.49
N HIS A 259 1.84 -13.84 -10.95
CA HIS A 259 0.62 -13.37 -11.62
C HIS A 259 0.83 -12.01 -12.29
N PHE A 260 0.87 -11.99 -13.62
CA PHE A 260 0.92 -10.76 -14.43
C PHE A 260 -0.46 -10.41 -14.96
N VAL A 261 -1.11 -9.43 -14.32
CA VAL A 261 -2.49 -9.03 -14.61
C VAL A 261 -2.51 -7.89 -15.64
N THR A 262 -3.30 -8.08 -16.71
CA THR A 262 -3.73 -7.00 -17.61
C THR A 262 -5.15 -6.60 -17.20
N THR A 263 -5.39 -5.31 -16.99
CA THR A 263 -6.70 -4.79 -16.56
C THR A 263 -7.38 -3.99 -17.68
N SER A 264 -8.67 -3.72 -17.55
CA SER A 264 -9.39 -2.81 -18.44
C SER A 264 -8.85 -1.37 -18.40
N ASP A 265 -8.22 -0.96 -17.30
CA ASP A 265 -7.44 0.27 -17.22
C ASP A 265 -6.15 0.13 -18.06
N GLN A 266 -6.15 0.78 -19.23
CA GLN A 266 -5.03 0.76 -20.17
C GLN A 266 -3.77 1.41 -19.61
N VAL A 267 -3.92 2.45 -18.77
CA VAL A 267 -2.79 3.18 -18.15
C VAL A 267 -2.03 2.26 -17.19
N ARG A 268 -2.75 1.39 -16.46
CA ARG A 268 -2.13 0.37 -15.59
C ARG A 268 -1.48 -0.78 -16.36
N SER A 269 -1.90 -1.00 -17.61
CA SER A 269 -1.45 -2.11 -18.44
C SER A 269 -0.32 -1.75 -19.42
N VAL A 270 0.16 -0.50 -19.44
CA VAL A 270 1.19 -0.03 -20.40
C VAL A 270 2.52 -0.78 -20.31
N ARG A 271 2.83 -1.40 -19.16
CA ARG A 271 4.08 -2.16 -18.94
C ARG A 271 3.93 -3.65 -19.20
N GLN A 272 2.75 -4.13 -19.61
CA GLN A 272 2.49 -5.57 -19.76
C GLN A 272 3.43 -6.28 -20.73
N TRP A 273 3.98 -5.55 -21.71
CA TRP A 273 4.92 -6.07 -22.69
C TRP A 273 6.32 -6.38 -22.10
N LEU A 274 6.66 -5.87 -20.91
CA LEU A 274 7.91 -6.20 -20.20
C LEU A 274 7.88 -7.61 -19.56
N TYR A 275 6.68 -8.19 -19.40
CA TYR A 275 6.49 -9.45 -18.68
C TYR A 275 6.43 -10.64 -19.64
N PRO A 276 6.83 -11.85 -19.19
CA PRO A 276 6.76 -13.05 -20.02
C PRO A 276 5.31 -13.41 -20.40
N PRO A 277 5.12 -14.20 -21.48
CA PRO A 277 3.86 -14.87 -21.73
C PRO A 277 3.50 -15.84 -20.59
N ALA A 278 2.24 -16.23 -20.51
CA ALA A 278 1.81 -17.22 -19.52
C ALA A 278 2.43 -18.60 -19.78
N GLY A 279 2.75 -19.31 -18.72
CA GLY A 279 3.31 -20.67 -18.75
C GLY A 279 4.63 -20.78 -17.99
N PRO A 280 5.15 -22.01 -17.83
CA PRO A 280 6.40 -22.25 -17.12
C PRO A 280 7.58 -21.54 -17.82
N GLN A 281 8.48 -20.96 -17.03
CA GLN A 281 9.74 -20.40 -17.47
C GLN A 281 10.93 -21.08 -16.75
N PRO A 282 11.35 -22.28 -17.21
CA PRO A 282 12.40 -23.06 -16.56
C PRO A 282 13.75 -22.33 -16.44
N LYS A 283 14.03 -21.39 -17.36
CA LYS A 283 15.26 -20.60 -17.37
C LYS A 283 15.42 -19.69 -16.15
N VAL A 284 14.32 -19.31 -15.51
CA VAL A 284 14.32 -18.42 -14.34
C VAL A 284 13.59 -19.00 -13.13
N GLY A 285 13.16 -20.27 -13.20
CA GLY A 285 12.60 -21.01 -12.07
C GLY A 285 11.20 -20.55 -11.64
N ILE A 286 10.42 -20.00 -12.57
CA ILE A 286 9.01 -19.59 -12.38
C ILE A 286 8.11 -20.26 -13.42
#